data_AF-A0A1A9X441-F1
#
_entry.id   AF-A0A1A9X441-F1
#
_cell.length_a   1.000
_cell.length_b   1.000
_cell.length_c   1.000
_cell.angle_alpha   90.00
_cell.angle_beta   90.00
_cell.angle_gamma   90.00
#
_symmetry.space_group_name_H-M   'P 1'
#
loop_
_entity.id
_entity.type
_entity.pdbx_description
1 polymer ?
#
loop_
_entity_poly.entity_id
_entity_poly.type
_entity_poly.pdbx_seq_one_letter_code
_entity_poly.pdbx_strand_id
1 'polypeptide(L)'
;MKALLASPQLLREFEESQELKKIQNQRFNRQHYNYNSFQSPLCSFMMRTPSDAMYTRANALTPSSGYESLNDNSSTHSGESMIYSRESLSKKQKKPFKRNDKLKTPLQSLPLKKSRLNNSTHMRNNRKEYVVEEIECVESVNGQAVFYVKWLNYSEDQNTWEAFDNISECSLLDYFIDRYTCLYRHIIGYIITEIKQKITEENLEFDPAKLNVCQLDKYEENMMKMKIDLILLAQFKASRSRNNRDSQKIRKRILDALLMKPLYLKRKQQLISLAQWQENANLIEDGTPISVENNIDLDVLDPNFIYINENLAGKGVTISNEPPVGCDCSEGCKPSANRCCARMADSYFAYNKRERLRINLREAIYECNRSCKCSMDCPNRVIQRGRKNALCLFKTNNGCGWGVRTDKFMCKGDYVCEYIGEIITVEEANERGKRYDAIGRTYLFDLDYDTSSETKYTIDAAQYGNIGHFVNHSCDPNLGVYSFWIDNLDIKMPRLAFFTLRSIKAGEELSFDYIQNSPDLDDYENLSNAEKITCRCGAKNCRKVLF
;
A
#
# COMPACT_ATOMS: atom_id res chain seq x y z
N MET A 1 25.56 2.68 -22.28
CA MET A 1 25.13 4.06 -22.61
C MET A 1 23.63 4.16 -22.36
N LYS A 2 22.93 5.19 -22.83
CA LYS A 2 21.46 5.21 -22.92
C LYS A 2 21.08 5.96 -24.19
N ALA A 3 19.96 5.59 -24.79
CA ALA A 3 19.35 6.26 -25.93
C ALA A 3 18.01 6.87 -25.52
N LEU A 4 17.57 7.92 -26.24
CA LEU A 4 16.52 8.91 -25.92
C LEU A 4 16.96 10.01 -24.91
N LEU A 5 16.60 11.29 -25.09
CA LEU A 5 15.81 11.95 -26.16
C LEU A 5 16.67 12.98 -26.93
N ALA A 6 16.40 13.14 -28.23
CA ALA A 6 17.23 13.93 -29.14
C ALA A 6 16.93 15.45 -29.12
N SER A 7 17.76 16.21 -29.86
CA SER A 7 17.45 17.59 -30.25
C SER A 7 16.04 17.68 -30.86
N PRO A 8 15.16 18.63 -30.45
CA PRO A 8 13.77 18.69 -30.90
C PRO A 8 13.56 18.84 -32.40
N GLN A 9 14.58 19.26 -33.16
CA GLN A 9 14.52 19.33 -34.63
C GLN A 9 14.75 17.94 -35.26
N LEU A 10 15.87 17.29 -34.93
CA LEU A 10 16.22 15.96 -35.45
C LEU A 10 15.19 14.89 -35.03
N LEU A 11 14.53 15.07 -33.88
CA LEU A 11 13.42 14.23 -33.46
C LEU A 11 12.25 14.29 -34.46
N ARG A 12 11.81 15.50 -34.85
CA ARG A 12 10.72 15.69 -35.82
C ARG A 12 11.08 15.16 -37.21
N GLU A 13 12.27 15.50 -37.70
CA GLU A 13 12.77 15.04 -39.01
C GLU A 13 12.85 13.49 -39.07
N PHE A 14 13.21 12.84 -37.95
CA PHE A 14 13.15 11.39 -37.83
C PHE A 14 11.70 10.87 -37.74
N GLU A 15 10.85 11.44 -36.89
CA GLU A 15 9.44 11.05 -36.71
C GLU A 15 8.65 11.12 -38.02
N GLU A 16 8.79 12.20 -38.79
CA GLU A 16 8.22 12.36 -40.13
C GLU A 16 8.70 11.25 -41.09
N SER A 17 10.00 10.91 -41.06
CA SER A 17 10.56 9.83 -41.89
C SER A 17 9.98 8.45 -41.52
N GLN A 18 9.66 8.22 -40.24
CA GLN A 18 9.09 6.97 -39.76
C GLN A 18 7.58 6.89 -40.01
N GLU A 19 6.85 8.00 -39.88
CA GLU A 19 5.44 8.05 -40.31
C GLU A 19 5.29 7.75 -41.80
N LEU A 20 6.15 8.33 -42.66
CA LEU A 20 6.14 8.05 -44.10
C LEU A 20 6.37 6.56 -44.41
N LYS A 21 7.35 5.92 -43.76
CA LYS A 21 7.58 4.45 -43.85
C LYS A 21 6.38 3.65 -43.34
N LYS A 22 5.75 4.07 -42.23
CA LYS A 22 4.58 3.43 -41.62
C LYS A 22 3.35 3.51 -42.53
N ILE A 23 3.12 4.65 -43.18
CA ILE A 23 2.04 4.87 -44.17
C ILE A 23 2.26 4.04 -45.43
N GLN A 24 3.50 3.95 -45.94
CA GLN A 24 3.84 3.08 -47.08
C GLN A 24 3.57 1.60 -46.77
N ASN A 25 4.01 1.10 -45.61
CA ASN A 25 3.77 -0.28 -45.19
C ASN A 25 2.27 -0.57 -44.92
N GLN A 26 1.50 0.39 -44.41
CA GLN A 26 0.04 0.24 -44.31
C GLN A 26 -0.66 0.17 -45.67
N ARG A 27 -0.19 0.90 -46.68
CA ARG A 27 -0.71 0.79 -48.06
C ARG A 27 -0.41 -0.59 -48.66
N PHE A 28 0.81 -1.11 -48.47
CA PHE A 28 1.22 -2.44 -48.91
C PHE A 28 0.37 -3.54 -48.27
N ASN A 29 0.16 -3.48 -46.95
CA ASN A 29 -0.68 -4.44 -46.22
C ASN A 29 -2.16 -4.38 -46.64
N ARG A 30 -2.73 -3.20 -46.92
CA ARG A 30 -4.10 -3.08 -47.43
C ARG A 30 -4.28 -3.72 -48.82
N GLN A 31 -3.26 -3.65 -49.68
CA GLN A 31 -3.30 -4.32 -50.99
C GLN A 31 -3.29 -5.85 -50.84
N HIS A 32 -2.52 -6.41 -49.89
CA HIS A 32 -2.54 -7.86 -49.62
C HIS A 32 -3.84 -8.36 -48.99
N TYR A 33 -4.48 -7.60 -48.08
CA TYR A 33 -5.73 -8.04 -47.45
C TYR A 33 -6.92 -8.12 -48.43
N ASN A 34 -7.01 -7.21 -49.40
CA ASN A 34 -8.07 -7.24 -50.42
C ASN A 34 -8.02 -8.45 -51.38
N TYR A 35 -6.91 -9.20 -51.41
CA TYR A 35 -6.79 -10.40 -52.26
C TYR A 35 -7.31 -11.68 -51.60
N ASN A 36 -7.56 -11.67 -50.28
CA ASN A 36 -7.90 -12.87 -49.50
C ASN A 36 -9.31 -12.83 -48.86
N SER A 37 -10.14 -11.81 -49.14
CA SER A 37 -11.46 -11.63 -48.50
C SER A 37 -12.63 -12.37 -49.18
N PHE A 38 -12.36 -13.33 -50.07
CA PHE A 38 -13.38 -14.02 -50.88
C PHE A 38 -13.48 -15.53 -50.58
N GLN A 39 -13.50 -15.92 -49.29
CA GLN A 39 -14.05 -17.23 -48.87
C GLN A 39 -14.37 -17.29 -47.36
N SER A 40 -15.31 -18.17 -47.01
CA SER A 40 -15.85 -18.49 -45.66
C SER A 40 -16.95 -17.55 -45.11
N PRO A 41 -18.00 -18.06 -44.43
CA PRO A 41 -19.27 -17.34 -44.27
C PRO A 41 -19.52 -16.70 -42.88
N LEU A 42 -20.55 -15.84 -42.83
CA LEU A 42 -21.13 -15.25 -41.64
C LEU A 42 -21.78 -16.30 -40.72
N CYS A 43 -21.68 -16.10 -39.40
CA CYS A 43 -22.56 -16.72 -38.40
C CYS A 43 -23.12 -15.63 -37.47
N SER A 44 -24.37 -15.78 -37.03
CA SER A 44 -25.16 -14.66 -36.50
C SER A 44 -25.11 -14.53 -34.98
N PHE A 45 -25.04 -13.29 -34.48
CA PHE A 45 -25.21 -12.97 -33.07
C PHE A 45 -26.71 -12.91 -32.72
N MET A 46 -27.13 -13.66 -31.69
CA MET A 46 -28.40 -13.43 -31.00
C MET A 46 -28.13 -12.81 -29.63
N MET A 47 -28.70 -11.62 -29.39
CA MET A 47 -28.80 -11.02 -28.07
C MET A 47 -29.77 -11.85 -27.20
N ARG A 48 -29.46 -12.00 -25.90
CA ARG A 48 -30.43 -12.35 -24.87
C ARG A 48 -30.26 -11.43 -23.66
N THR A 49 -31.40 -10.99 -23.12
CA THR A 49 -31.50 -10.20 -21.89
C THR A 49 -31.27 -11.08 -20.66
N PRO A 50 -30.67 -10.55 -19.57
CA PRO A 50 -30.57 -11.28 -18.31
C PRO A 50 -31.90 -11.25 -17.53
N SER A 51 -32.33 -12.40 -17.04
CA SER A 51 -33.37 -12.57 -16.03
C SER A 51 -32.97 -13.71 -15.10
N ASP A 52 -32.99 -13.46 -13.80
CA ASP A 52 -32.85 -14.42 -12.69
C ASP A 52 -31.79 -15.52 -12.82
N ALA A 53 -30.61 -15.24 -12.26
CA ALA A 53 -29.62 -16.26 -11.88
C ALA A 53 -29.32 -16.15 -10.38
N MET A 54 -29.76 -17.13 -9.59
CA MET A 54 -29.41 -17.21 -8.17
C MET A 54 -27.93 -17.52 -8.02
N TYR A 55 -27.13 -16.54 -7.56
CA TYR A 55 -25.72 -16.79 -7.25
C TYR A 55 -25.56 -17.46 -5.88
N THR A 56 -24.83 -18.57 -5.87
CA THR A 56 -24.45 -19.29 -4.65
C THR A 56 -23.46 -18.46 -3.82
N ARG A 57 -23.63 -18.50 -2.49
CA ARG A 57 -22.68 -17.86 -1.55
C ARG A 57 -21.31 -18.52 -1.65
N ALA A 58 -20.33 -17.79 -2.20
CA ALA A 58 -18.93 -17.99 -1.86
C ALA A 58 -18.58 -17.04 -0.72
N ASN A 59 -18.19 -17.58 0.44
CA ASN A 59 -17.81 -16.76 1.58
C ASN A 59 -16.43 -16.14 1.33
N ALA A 60 -16.33 -14.81 1.33
CA ALA A 60 -15.06 -14.13 1.50
C ALA A 60 -14.59 -14.34 2.96
N LEU A 61 -13.41 -14.92 3.14
CA LEU A 61 -12.87 -15.34 4.44
C LEU A 61 -11.58 -14.60 4.83
N THR A 62 -11.35 -13.41 4.27
CA THR A 62 -10.25 -12.52 4.67
C THR A 62 -10.69 -11.59 5.80
N PRO A 63 -10.09 -11.64 7.00
CA PRO A 63 -10.27 -10.61 8.01
C PRO A 63 -9.42 -9.37 7.63
N SER A 64 -10.01 -8.18 7.66
CA SER A 64 -9.33 -6.91 7.33
C SER A 64 -8.11 -6.62 8.25
N SER A 65 -8.18 -7.04 9.51
CA SER A 65 -7.09 -7.18 10.48
C SER A 65 -6.47 -8.58 10.34
N GLY A 66 -5.27 -8.68 9.77
CA GLY A 66 -4.72 -9.92 9.19
C GLY A 66 -4.14 -10.93 10.18
N TYR A 67 -4.85 -11.25 11.26
CA TYR A 67 -4.46 -12.27 12.24
C TYR A 67 -4.86 -13.68 11.77
N GLU A 68 -4.11 -14.22 10.80
CA GLU A 68 -4.25 -15.62 10.37
C GLU A 68 -3.75 -16.58 11.45
N SER A 69 -4.66 -17.35 12.05
CA SER A 69 -4.34 -18.52 12.91
C SER A 69 -3.74 -19.65 12.06
N LEU A 70 -2.42 -19.63 11.86
CA LEU A 70 -1.66 -20.71 11.20
C LEU A 70 -1.56 -21.94 12.09
N ASN A 71 -2.60 -22.77 12.11
CA ASN A 71 -2.63 -24.08 12.76
C ASN A 71 -2.00 -25.15 11.87
N ASP A 72 -0.68 -25.33 12.00
CA ASP A 72 0.08 -26.42 11.36
C ASP A 72 0.86 -27.23 12.43
N ASN A 73 0.25 -28.30 12.94
CA ASN A 73 0.82 -29.66 12.99
C ASN A 73 0.01 -30.60 13.91
N SER A 74 -0.52 -31.68 13.34
CA SER A 74 -1.04 -32.82 14.10
C SER A 74 0.04 -33.88 14.32
N SER A 75 0.66 -33.91 15.50
CA SER A 75 1.50 -35.05 15.91
C SER A 75 1.44 -35.31 17.41
N THR A 76 0.85 -36.45 17.79
CA THR A 76 0.83 -36.93 19.17
C THR A 76 2.23 -37.37 19.63
N HIS A 77 2.72 -36.84 20.76
CA HIS A 77 3.57 -37.63 21.65
C HIS A 77 3.49 -37.17 23.11
N SER A 78 3.50 -38.13 24.03
CA SER A 78 3.56 -37.93 25.48
C SER A 78 5.00 -37.75 25.97
N GLY A 79 5.22 -36.95 27.01
CA GLY A 79 6.55 -36.72 27.59
C GLY A 79 6.58 -35.76 28.78
N GLU A 80 6.37 -36.32 29.97
CA GLU A 80 6.72 -35.90 31.35
C GLU A 80 7.24 -34.48 31.68
N SER A 81 6.81 -34.01 32.85
CA SER A 81 7.28 -32.77 33.49
C SER A 81 8.67 -32.93 34.12
N MET A 82 9.46 -31.84 34.13
CA MET A 82 10.53 -31.71 35.12
C MET A 82 10.71 -30.25 35.58
N ILE A 83 10.78 -30.06 36.89
CA ILE A 83 10.90 -28.77 37.57
C ILE A 83 12.37 -28.43 37.77
N TYR A 84 12.82 -27.23 37.43
CA TYR A 84 14.03 -26.65 38.01
C TYR A 84 13.88 -25.16 38.34
N SER A 85 14.40 -24.78 39.50
CA SER A 85 14.32 -23.42 40.06
C SER A 85 15.58 -22.59 39.78
N ARG A 86 15.39 -21.26 39.79
CA ARG A 86 16.36 -20.20 40.19
C ARG A 86 17.86 -20.46 39.97
N GLU A 87 18.53 -19.50 39.31
CA GLU A 87 19.20 -18.43 40.09
C GLU A 87 19.57 -17.21 39.24
N SER A 88 19.93 -16.11 39.91
CA SER A 88 20.19 -14.80 39.31
C SER A 88 21.57 -14.25 39.68
N LEU A 89 22.34 -13.83 38.67
CA LEU A 89 23.65 -13.20 38.86
C LEU A 89 23.73 -11.86 38.15
N SER A 90 24.05 -10.81 38.90
CA SER A 90 24.23 -9.44 38.40
C SER A 90 25.63 -8.92 38.73
N LYS A 91 26.25 -8.13 37.82
CA LYS A 91 27.49 -7.39 38.11
C LYS A 91 27.76 -6.20 37.15
N LYS A 92 27.31 -5.02 37.60
CA LYS A 92 27.98 -3.70 37.59
C LYS A 92 28.70 -3.19 36.31
N GLN A 93 28.07 -2.19 35.69
CA GLN A 93 28.60 -0.91 35.15
C GLN A 93 30.13 -0.64 35.13
N LYS A 94 30.63 0.00 34.05
CA LYS A 94 31.35 1.31 34.09
C LYS A 94 31.60 1.96 32.70
N LYS A 95 31.69 3.30 32.71
CA LYS A 95 32.18 4.28 31.71
C LYS A 95 32.86 5.43 32.52
N PRO A 96 33.44 6.53 31.97
CA PRO A 96 33.74 6.93 30.57
C PRO A 96 35.24 7.33 30.37
N PHE A 97 35.61 7.99 29.25
CA PHE A 97 36.48 9.20 29.22
C PHE A 97 36.38 9.98 27.87
N LYS A 98 37.14 11.08 27.68
CA LYS A 98 37.06 12.08 26.56
C LYS A 98 38.45 12.68 26.21
N ARG A 99 38.51 13.48 25.11
CA ARG A 99 39.51 14.55 24.74
C ARG A 99 40.77 14.11 23.98
N ASN A 100 41.46 14.92 23.13
CA ASN A 100 41.10 16.13 22.31
C ASN A 100 42.17 16.35 21.20
N ASP A 101 41.98 17.38 20.36
CA ASP A 101 42.80 17.85 19.23
C ASP A 101 44.19 18.43 19.58
N LYS A 102 45.07 18.57 18.56
CA LYS A 102 45.59 19.91 18.12
C LYS A 102 46.36 19.95 16.79
N LEU A 103 46.37 21.15 16.17
CA LEU A 103 47.01 21.54 14.90
C LEU A 103 48.54 21.77 15.00
N LYS A 104 49.21 21.89 13.84
CA LYS A 104 50.18 22.99 13.59
C LYS A 104 50.37 23.37 12.11
N THR A 105 50.36 24.68 11.86
CA THR A 105 50.78 25.47 10.66
C THR A 105 52.24 25.99 10.88
N PRO A 106 52.98 26.74 9.99
CA PRO A 106 52.50 27.89 9.17
C PRO A 106 53.23 28.35 7.86
N LEU A 107 52.56 29.25 7.11
CA LEU A 107 53.04 30.38 6.23
C LEU A 107 54.06 30.07 5.10
N GLN A 108 54.11 30.74 3.94
CA GLN A 108 53.44 31.94 3.35
C GLN A 108 53.37 31.74 1.79
N SER A 109 53.14 32.67 0.84
CA SER A 109 52.96 34.14 0.78
C SER A 109 51.84 34.57 -0.23
N LEU A 110 52.12 35.49 -1.18
CA LEU A 110 51.22 36.28 -2.05
C LEU A 110 52.04 36.83 -3.28
N PRO A 111 51.46 37.42 -4.37
CA PRO A 111 50.20 38.20 -4.41
C PRO A 111 49.25 38.10 -5.65
N LEU A 112 47.95 38.36 -5.41
CA LEU A 112 46.98 39.19 -6.18
C LEU A 112 46.87 39.06 -7.73
N LYS A 113 45.68 39.00 -8.36
CA LYS A 113 44.47 39.85 -8.17
C LYS A 113 43.24 39.31 -8.97
N LYS A 114 42.02 39.39 -8.42
CA LYS A 114 40.67 39.30 -9.07
C LYS A 114 40.41 38.08 -10.01
N SER A 115 39.41 37.23 -9.77
CA SER A 115 38.00 37.57 -10.03
C SER A 115 36.96 36.64 -9.34
N ARG A 116 35.67 36.82 -9.66
CA ARG A 116 34.44 36.51 -8.90
C ARG A 116 34.06 35.01 -8.74
N LEU A 117 33.48 34.72 -7.57
CA LEU A 117 32.47 33.68 -7.22
C LEU A 117 32.69 32.23 -7.69
N ASN A 118 32.89 31.33 -6.71
CA ASN A 118 32.63 29.90 -6.86
C ASN A 118 31.12 29.60 -6.83
N ASN A 119 30.70 28.63 -7.64
CA ASN A 119 29.61 27.70 -7.31
C ASN A 119 30.01 26.34 -7.87
N SER A 120 30.36 25.39 -7.00
CA SER A 120 30.89 24.08 -7.40
C SER A 120 29.77 23.15 -7.88
N THR A 121 29.54 23.10 -9.18
CA THR A 121 28.66 22.10 -9.80
C THR A 121 29.20 20.68 -9.57
N HIS A 122 28.31 19.76 -9.21
CA HIS A 122 28.63 18.32 -9.16
C HIS A 122 29.22 17.83 -10.49
N MET A 123 30.18 16.90 -10.39
CA MET A 123 30.73 16.16 -11.53
C MET A 123 29.60 15.48 -12.32
N ARG A 124 29.30 15.99 -13.52
CA ARG A 124 28.44 15.30 -14.49
C ARG A 124 29.27 14.24 -15.22
N ASN A 125 28.84 12.99 -15.15
CA ASN A 125 29.35 11.95 -16.04
C ASN A 125 28.93 12.28 -17.48
N ASN A 126 29.87 12.62 -18.34
CA ASN A 126 29.64 12.80 -19.78
C ASN A 126 29.30 11.45 -20.43
N ARG A 127 28.01 11.09 -20.43
CA ARG A 127 27.49 10.07 -21.33
C ARG A 127 27.38 10.66 -22.73
N LYS A 128 27.92 9.96 -23.72
CA LYS A 128 27.62 10.23 -25.13
C LYS A 128 26.33 9.51 -25.51
N GLU A 129 25.56 10.13 -26.38
CA GLU A 129 24.28 9.66 -26.88
C GLU A 129 24.37 9.55 -28.41
N TYR A 130 23.74 8.52 -28.97
CA TYR A 130 23.84 8.13 -30.37
C TYR A 130 22.46 7.71 -30.89
N VAL A 131 22.20 7.91 -32.18
CA VAL A 131 20.92 7.58 -32.82
C VAL A 131 21.06 6.27 -33.60
N VAL A 132 20.15 5.33 -33.35
CA VAL A 132 20.07 4.06 -34.09
C VAL A 132 19.35 4.28 -35.41
N GLU A 133 19.92 3.74 -36.49
CA GLU A 133 19.35 3.73 -37.83
C GLU A 133 18.65 2.39 -38.12
N GLU A 134 19.30 1.26 -37.80
CA GLU A 134 18.69 -0.07 -37.78
C GLU A 134 19.29 -0.94 -36.64
N ILE A 135 18.49 -1.87 -36.14
CA ILE A 135 18.94 -3.02 -35.34
C ILE A 135 18.98 -4.21 -36.30
N GLU A 136 20.18 -4.64 -36.68
CA GLU A 136 20.36 -5.61 -37.77
C GLU A 136 20.02 -7.03 -37.29
N CYS A 137 20.61 -7.47 -36.18
CA CYS A 137 20.43 -8.80 -35.62
C CYS A 137 20.51 -8.82 -34.09
N VAL A 138 20.20 -9.98 -33.50
CA VAL A 138 20.40 -10.29 -32.08
C VAL A 138 21.08 -11.65 -31.95
N GLU A 139 22.05 -11.73 -31.02
CA GLU A 139 22.77 -12.94 -30.64
C GLU A 139 22.82 -13.10 -29.12
N SER A 140 23.29 -14.26 -28.66
CA SER A 140 23.47 -14.51 -27.23
C SER A 140 24.93 -14.69 -26.83
N VAL A 141 25.41 -13.77 -25.98
CA VAL A 141 26.75 -13.82 -25.36
C VAL A 141 26.57 -14.18 -23.89
N ASN A 142 27.13 -15.32 -23.47
CA ASN A 142 26.97 -15.87 -22.12
C ASN A 142 25.50 -16.01 -21.66
N GLY A 143 24.55 -16.14 -22.60
CA GLY A 143 23.12 -16.25 -22.30
C GLY A 143 22.43 -14.91 -22.06
N GLN A 144 23.08 -13.77 -22.34
CA GLN A 144 22.43 -12.45 -22.42
C GLN A 144 22.24 -12.04 -23.88
N ALA A 145 21.23 -11.23 -24.16
CA ALA A 145 20.99 -10.70 -25.50
C ALA A 145 21.93 -9.53 -25.80
N VAL A 146 22.61 -9.60 -26.95
CA VAL A 146 23.36 -8.49 -27.55
C VAL A 146 22.87 -8.26 -28.97
N PHE A 147 22.85 -7.00 -29.39
CA PHE A 147 22.25 -6.56 -30.65
C PHE A 147 23.31 -5.89 -31.51
N TYR A 148 23.34 -6.21 -32.81
CA TYR A 148 24.22 -5.51 -33.74
C TYR A 148 23.50 -4.27 -34.27
N VAL A 149 24.10 -3.10 -34.05
CA VAL A 149 23.45 -1.80 -34.20
C VAL A 149 24.12 -0.99 -35.30
N LYS A 150 23.31 -0.57 -36.28
CA LYS A 150 23.67 0.43 -37.29
C LYS A 150 23.42 1.83 -36.73
N TRP A 151 24.44 2.67 -36.68
CA TRP A 151 24.36 4.03 -36.15
C TRP A 151 24.13 5.07 -37.25
N LEU A 152 23.17 5.97 -37.03
CA LEU A 152 22.75 6.97 -38.00
C LEU A 152 23.85 8.01 -38.28
N ASN A 153 24.19 8.18 -39.56
CA ASN A 153 25.29 9.01 -40.07
C ASN A 153 26.72 8.49 -39.76
N TYR A 154 26.86 7.20 -39.43
CA TYR A 154 28.15 6.52 -39.29
C TYR A 154 28.31 5.46 -40.39
N SER A 155 29.54 5.06 -40.72
CA SER A 155 29.81 3.99 -41.69
C SER A 155 29.64 2.59 -41.05
N GLU A 156 29.54 1.54 -41.86
CA GLU A 156 29.23 0.17 -41.38
C GLU A 156 30.35 -0.45 -40.53
N ASP A 157 31.61 -0.03 -40.74
CA ASP A 157 32.76 -0.37 -39.90
C ASP A 157 32.67 0.19 -38.47
N GLN A 158 31.70 1.08 -38.22
CA GLN A 158 31.45 1.73 -36.94
C GLN A 158 30.23 1.14 -36.20
N ASN A 159 29.57 0.13 -36.77
CA ASN A 159 28.51 -0.63 -36.10
C ASN A 159 29.04 -1.32 -34.83
N THR A 160 28.22 -1.45 -33.80
CA THR A 160 28.64 -2.06 -32.51
C THR A 160 27.65 -3.08 -31.98
N TRP A 161 28.15 -3.95 -31.11
CA TRP A 161 27.35 -4.90 -30.34
C TRP A 161 26.90 -4.25 -29.02
N GLU A 162 25.62 -3.90 -28.95
CA GLU A 162 25.02 -3.23 -27.79
C GLU A 162 24.25 -4.21 -26.90
N ALA A 163 24.33 -4.00 -25.58
CA ALA A 163 23.50 -4.72 -24.62
C ALA A 163 22.07 -4.17 -24.62
N PHE A 164 21.08 -4.99 -24.23
CA PHE A 164 19.68 -4.57 -24.13
C PHE A 164 19.52 -3.22 -23.41
N ASP A 165 20.15 -3.02 -22.25
CA ASP A 165 19.98 -1.80 -21.44
C ASP A 165 20.57 -0.52 -22.09
N ASN A 166 21.29 -0.64 -23.22
CA ASN A 166 21.73 0.50 -24.04
C ASN A 166 20.67 0.91 -25.09
N ILE A 167 19.82 -0.02 -25.51
CA ILE A 167 18.84 0.15 -26.60
C ILE A 167 17.38 -0.08 -26.17
N SER A 168 17.12 -0.36 -24.89
CA SER A 168 15.79 -0.70 -24.35
C SER A 168 14.74 0.40 -24.52
N GLU A 169 15.19 1.65 -24.67
CA GLU A 169 14.38 2.83 -24.94
C GLU A 169 14.32 3.17 -26.45
N CYS A 170 14.95 2.39 -27.34
CA CYS A 170 14.94 2.63 -28.78
C CYS A 170 13.61 2.20 -29.42
N SER A 171 12.90 3.13 -30.08
CA SER A 171 11.63 2.87 -30.77
C SER A 171 11.71 1.86 -31.93
N LEU A 172 12.91 1.57 -32.44
CA LEU A 172 13.13 0.53 -33.45
C LEU A 172 13.17 -0.89 -32.85
N LEU A 173 13.32 -1.03 -31.53
CA LEU A 173 13.41 -2.33 -30.85
C LEU A 173 12.10 -3.12 -30.92
N ASP A 174 10.94 -2.47 -30.75
CA ASP A 174 9.63 -3.13 -30.93
C ASP A 174 9.45 -3.63 -32.37
N TYR A 175 9.82 -2.84 -33.36
CA TYR A 175 9.75 -3.23 -34.77
C TYR A 175 10.68 -4.41 -35.08
N PHE A 176 11.92 -4.38 -34.56
CA PHE A 176 12.86 -5.50 -34.65
C PHE A 176 12.28 -6.78 -34.02
N ILE A 177 11.76 -6.67 -32.81
CA ILE A 177 11.20 -7.80 -32.06
C ILE A 177 9.99 -8.39 -32.78
N ASP A 178 9.06 -7.57 -33.30
CA ASP A 178 7.89 -8.08 -34.00
C ASP A 178 8.24 -8.64 -35.40
N ARG A 179 9.23 -8.07 -36.11
CA ARG A 179 9.85 -8.64 -37.32
C ARG A 179 10.34 -10.07 -37.07
N TYR A 180 11.16 -10.26 -36.04
CA TYR A 180 11.74 -11.56 -35.70
C TYR A 180 10.73 -12.53 -35.07
N THR A 181 9.78 -12.04 -34.27
CA THR A 181 8.70 -12.87 -33.70
C THR A 181 7.77 -13.39 -34.80
N CYS A 182 7.53 -12.60 -35.85
CA CYS A 182 6.77 -13.06 -37.00
C CYS A 182 7.55 -14.08 -37.84
N LEU A 183 8.83 -13.84 -38.13
CA LEU A 183 9.72 -14.76 -38.85
C LEU A 183 9.79 -16.15 -38.19
N TYR A 184 9.90 -16.18 -36.85
CA TYR A 184 10.05 -17.42 -36.08
C TYR A 184 8.73 -17.95 -35.47
N ARG A 185 7.57 -17.41 -35.86
CA ARG A 185 6.25 -17.65 -35.24
C ARG A 185 5.97 -19.12 -34.91
N HIS A 186 6.19 -20.04 -35.85
CA HIS A 186 5.92 -21.47 -35.65
C HIS A 186 6.88 -22.15 -34.64
N ILE A 187 8.16 -21.76 -34.66
CA ILE A 187 9.18 -22.29 -33.75
C ILE A 187 8.96 -21.73 -32.34
N ILE A 188 8.66 -20.43 -32.22
CA ILE A 188 8.28 -19.78 -30.95
C ILE A 188 7.01 -20.43 -30.38
N GLY A 189 5.99 -20.67 -31.21
CA GLY A 189 4.77 -21.36 -30.81
C GLY A 189 5.05 -22.76 -30.24
N TYR A 190 5.90 -23.56 -30.90
CA TYR A 190 6.34 -24.85 -30.37
C TYR A 190 7.05 -24.68 -29.02
N ILE A 191 8.01 -23.76 -28.89
CA ILE A 191 8.80 -23.55 -27.67
C ILE A 191 7.90 -23.16 -26.48
N ILE A 192 6.90 -22.30 -26.71
CA ILE A 192 5.93 -21.93 -25.67
C ILE A 192 5.09 -23.13 -25.25
N THR A 193 4.68 -24.01 -26.17
CA THR A 193 3.96 -25.25 -25.85
C THR A 193 4.85 -26.25 -25.12
N GLU A 194 6.10 -26.44 -25.57
CA GLU A 194 7.15 -27.28 -24.94
C GLU A 194 7.34 -26.90 -23.46
N ILE A 195 7.46 -25.60 -23.16
CA ILE A 195 7.66 -25.10 -21.79
C ILE A 195 6.36 -25.15 -20.97
N LYS A 196 5.19 -24.85 -21.56
CA LYS A 196 3.90 -24.96 -20.85
C LYS A 196 3.55 -26.39 -20.48
N GLN A 197 3.77 -27.34 -21.39
CA GLN A 197 3.57 -28.76 -21.12
C GLN A 197 4.45 -29.20 -19.94
N LYS A 198 5.72 -28.79 -19.93
CA LYS A 198 6.62 -29.04 -18.78
C LYS A 198 6.10 -28.46 -17.46
N ILE A 199 5.57 -27.23 -17.46
CA ILE A 199 4.97 -26.62 -16.26
C ILE A 199 3.84 -27.50 -15.70
N THR A 200 2.96 -28.02 -16.56
CA THR A 200 1.85 -28.90 -16.15
C THR A 200 2.33 -30.30 -15.73
N GLU A 201 3.28 -30.89 -16.43
CA GLU A 201 3.77 -32.26 -16.16
C GLU A 201 4.62 -32.35 -14.89
N GLU A 202 5.43 -31.33 -14.59
CA GLU A 202 6.24 -31.25 -13.37
C GLU A 202 5.53 -30.52 -12.21
N ASN A 203 4.27 -30.08 -12.39
CA ASN A 203 3.52 -29.22 -11.46
C ASN A 203 4.34 -28.02 -10.95
N LEU A 204 4.97 -27.29 -11.86
CA LEU A 204 5.82 -26.14 -11.52
C LEU A 204 4.97 -24.94 -11.14
N GLU A 205 5.02 -24.56 -9.87
CA GLU A 205 4.41 -23.31 -9.38
C GLU A 205 5.47 -22.24 -9.06
N PHE A 206 5.02 -20.99 -8.95
CA PHE A 206 5.89 -19.92 -8.47
C PHE A 206 5.94 -19.94 -6.94
N ASP A 207 7.14 -20.12 -6.39
CA ASP A 207 7.42 -20.08 -4.94
C ASP A 207 6.99 -18.73 -4.31
N PRO A 208 5.95 -18.72 -3.43
CA PRO A 208 5.46 -17.49 -2.81
C PRO A 208 6.51 -16.73 -2.01
N ALA A 209 7.53 -17.39 -1.44
CA ALA A 209 8.61 -16.75 -0.70
C ALA A 209 9.57 -15.94 -1.61
N LYS A 210 9.45 -16.08 -2.94
CA LYS A 210 10.15 -15.25 -3.94
C LYS A 210 9.29 -14.09 -4.47
N LEU A 211 8.04 -13.93 -4.00
CA LEU A 211 7.14 -12.88 -4.48
C LEU A 211 7.75 -11.50 -4.23
N ASN A 212 7.75 -10.67 -5.28
CA ASN A 212 8.15 -9.28 -5.20
C ASN A 212 7.24 -8.47 -6.12
N VAL A 213 6.27 -7.75 -5.56
CA VAL A 213 5.28 -7.04 -6.39
C VAL A 213 5.91 -5.95 -7.25
N CYS A 214 7.01 -5.32 -6.79
CA CYS A 214 7.79 -4.37 -7.59
C CYS A 214 8.51 -5.00 -8.80
N GLN A 215 8.62 -6.33 -8.88
CA GLN A 215 9.03 -7.05 -10.10
C GLN A 215 7.84 -7.38 -11.01
N LEU A 216 6.65 -7.65 -10.44
CA LEU A 216 5.40 -7.83 -11.20
C LEU A 216 4.96 -6.51 -11.85
N ASP A 217 5.16 -5.38 -11.18
CA ASP A 217 4.88 -4.04 -11.73
C ASP A 217 5.81 -3.69 -12.91
N LYS A 218 6.91 -4.44 -13.09
CA LYS A 218 7.83 -4.38 -14.24
C LYS A 218 7.68 -5.55 -15.21
N TYR A 219 6.60 -6.33 -15.11
CA TYR A 219 6.39 -7.49 -15.96
C TYR A 219 6.33 -7.12 -17.46
N GLU A 220 5.87 -5.93 -17.83
CA GLU A 220 5.82 -5.51 -19.25
C GLU A 220 7.22 -5.27 -19.85
N GLU A 221 8.16 -4.66 -19.11
CA GLU A 221 9.59 -4.61 -19.52
C GLU A 221 10.17 -6.02 -19.63
N ASN A 222 9.86 -6.90 -18.67
CA ASN A 222 10.32 -8.28 -18.68
C ASN A 222 9.69 -9.12 -19.80
N MET A 223 8.48 -8.78 -20.26
CA MET A 223 7.84 -9.42 -21.40
C MET A 223 8.56 -9.08 -22.72
N MET A 224 9.11 -7.87 -22.87
CA MET A 224 9.98 -7.53 -24.00
C MET A 224 11.25 -8.41 -23.97
N LYS A 225 11.90 -8.55 -22.80
CA LYS A 225 13.05 -9.46 -22.60
C LYS A 225 12.68 -10.92 -22.92
N MET A 226 11.49 -11.37 -22.53
CA MET A 226 10.98 -12.71 -22.86
C MET A 226 10.73 -12.90 -24.37
N LYS A 227 10.22 -11.89 -25.11
CA LYS A 227 10.11 -11.96 -26.58
C LYS A 227 11.50 -12.16 -27.23
N ILE A 228 12.52 -11.42 -26.78
CA ILE A 228 13.90 -11.54 -27.26
C ILE A 228 14.48 -12.93 -26.96
N ASP A 229 14.26 -13.44 -25.75
CA ASP A 229 14.68 -14.79 -25.34
C ASP A 229 14.03 -15.89 -26.20
N LEU A 230 12.75 -15.73 -26.56
CA LEU A 230 12.05 -16.64 -27.48
C LEU A 230 12.63 -16.60 -28.90
N ILE A 231 13.03 -15.42 -29.38
CA ILE A 231 13.73 -15.26 -30.67
C ILE A 231 15.09 -15.99 -30.64
N LEU A 232 15.88 -15.81 -29.58
CA LEU A 232 17.18 -16.48 -29.41
C LEU A 232 17.06 -18.01 -29.37
N LEU A 233 16.05 -18.56 -28.67
CA LEU A 233 15.81 -20.01 -28.71
C LEU A 233 15.34 -20.49 -30.09
N ALA A 234 14.53 -19.70 -30.80
CA ALA A 234 14.08 -20.06 -32.13
C ALA A 234 15.23 -20.05 -33.15
N GLN A 235 16.15 -19.06 -33.08
CA GLN A 235 17.40 -19.05 -33.84
C GLN A 235 18.23 -20.30 -33.55
N PHE A 236 18.49 -20.64 -32.28
CA PHE A 236 19.24 -21.85 -31.92
C PHE A 236 18.57 -23.14 -32.40
N LYS A 237 17.24 -23.23 -32.39
CA LYS A 237 16.49 -24.41 -32.85
C LYS A 237 16.49 -24.52 -34.38
N ALA A 238 16.39 -23.39 -35.09
CA ALA A 238 16.51 -23.33 -36.55
C ALA A 238 17.93 -23.67 -37.04
N SER A 239 18.97 -23.15 -36.36
CA SER A 239 20.37 -23.37 -36.73
C SER A 239 20.96 -24.71 -36.25
N ARG A 240 20.18 -25.53 -35.52
CA ARG A 240 20.64 -26.75 -34.84
C ARG A 240 21.86 -26.52 -33.95
N SER A 241 21.88 -25.40 -33.23
CA SER A 241 22.99 -24.95 -32.39
C SER A 241 23.38 -25.97 -31.32
N ARG A 242 24.69 -26.08 -31.05
CA ARG A 242 25.26 -26.88 -29.95
C ARG A 242 25.44 -26.09 -28.66
N ASN A 243 25.07 -24.80 -28.59
CA ASN A 243 25.19 -23.99 -27.37
C ASN A 243 24.09 -24.32 -26.34
N ASN A 244 24.22 -25.49 -25.72
CA ASN A 244 23.32 -25.96 -24.67
C ASN A 244 23.37 -25.06 -23.42
N ARG A 245 24.53 -24.48 -23.09
CA ARG A 245 24.72 -23.69 -21.86
C ARG A 245 23.83 -22.45 -21.85
N ASP A 246 23.83 -21.70 -22.95
CA ASP A 246 23.07 -20.45 -23.02
C ASP A 246 21.61 -20.73 -23.37
N SER A 247 21.33 -21.74 -24.20
CA SER A 247 19.95 -22.19 -24.45
C SER A 247 19.21 -22.61 -23.16
N GLN A 248 19.90 -23.23 -22.19
CA GLN A 248 19.29 -23.57 -20.90
C GLN A 248 19.05 -22.34 -20.00
N LYS A 249 19.96 -21.35 -19.98
CA LYS A 249 19.73 -20.07 -19.26
C LYS A 249 18.50 -19.34 -19.80
N ILE A 250 18.38 -19.28 -21.12
CA ILE A 250 17.29 -18.59 -21.82
C ILE A 250 15.97 -19.34 -21.60
N ARG A 251 15.96 -20.69 -21.73
CA ARG A 251 14.78 -21.51 -21.35
C ARG A 251 14.32 -21.25 -19.93
N LYS A 252 15.26 -21.14 -18.97
CA LYS A 252 14.91 -20.82 -17.58
C LYS A 252 14.22 -19.46 -17.46
N ARG A 253 14.75 -18.39 -18.07
CA ARG A 253 14.10 -17.07 -18.00
C ARG A 253 12.69 -17.05 -18.60
N ILE A 254 12.47 -17.78 -19.69
CA ILE A 254 11.12 -17.93 -20.29
C ILE A 254 10.19 -18.71 -19.35
N LEU A 255 10.68 -19.78 -18.72
CA LEU A 255 9.94 -20.52 -17.69
C LEU A 255 9.56 -19.61 -16.51
N ASP A 256 10.54 -18.92 -15.92
CA ASP A 256 10.34 -17.98 -14.81
C ASP A 256 9.32 -16.88 -15.18
N ALA A 257 9.39 -16.33 -16.40
CA ALA A 257 8.45 -15.33 -16.91
C ALA A 257 7.03 -15.90 -17.14
N LEU A 258 6.90 -17.13 -17.65
CA LEU A 258 5.61 -17.79 -17.82
C LEU A 258 4.93 -18.11 -16.48
N LEU A 259 5.71 -18.55 -15.47
CA LEU A 259 5.24 -18.78 -14.11
C LEU A 259 4.80 -17.49 -13.41
N MET A 260 5.44 -16.35 -13.71
CA MET A 260 5.04 -15.03 -13.19
C MET A 260 3.76 -14.47 -13.84
N LYS A 261 3.34 -14.96 -15.01
CA LYS A 261 2.21 -14.38 -15.75
C LYS A 261 0.88 -14.36 -14.98
N PRO A 262 0.44 -15.43 -14.27
CA PRO A 262 -0.81 -15.41 -13.51
C PRO A 262 -0.76 -14.43 -12.34
N LEU A 263 0.40 -14.32 -11.67
CA LEU A 263 0.62 -13.39 -10.56
C LEU A 263 0.58 -11.93 -11.03
N TYR A 264 1.15 -11.65 -12.19
CA TYR A 264 1.06 -10.34 -12.84
C TYR A 264 -0.39 -9.95 -13.19
N LEU A 265 -1.20 -10.89 -13.69
CA LEU A 265 -2.62 -10.64 -13.95
C LEU A 265 -3.40 -10.39 -12.66
N LYS A 266 -3.12 -11.15 -11.58
CA LYS A 266 -3.65 -10.86 -10.23
C LYS A 266 -3.23 -9.46 -9.75
N ARG A 267 -1.97 -9.06 -9.92
CA ARG A 267 -1.45 -7.72 -9.58
C ARG A 267 -2.18 -6.61 -10.33
N LYS A 268 -2.45 -6.76 -11.64
CA LYS A 268 -3.24 -5.76 -12.38
C LYS A 268 -4.68 -5.66 -11.86
N GLN A 269 -5.33 -6.77 -11.50
CA GLN A 269 -6.67 -6.74 -10.91
C GLN A 269 -6.67 -6.12 -9.49
N GLN A 270 -5.67 -6.43 -8.67
CA GLN A 270 -5.46 -5.84 -7.34
C GLN A 270 -5.31 -4.32 -7.43
N LEU A 271 -4.44 -3.81 -8.31
CA LEU A 271 -4.21 -2.37 -8.48
C LEU A 271 -5.48 -1.62 -8.91
N ILE A 272 -6.33 -2.23 -9.76
CA ILE A 272 -7.64 -1.67 -10.12
C ILE A 272 -8.58 -1.62 -8.91
N SER A 273 -8.69 -2.72 -8.16
CA SER A 273 -9.53 -2.81 -6.95
C SER A 273 -9.11 -1.80 -5.87
N LEU A 274 -7.80 -1.63 -5.64
CA LEU A 274 -7.27 -0.64 -4.70
C LEU A 274 -7.54 0.80 -5.18
N ALA A 275 -7.36 1.09 -6.47
CA ALA A 275 -7.67 2.41 -7.02
C ALA A 275 -9.17 2.76 -6.87
N GLN A 276 -10.07 1.79 -7.12
CA GLN A 276 -11.52 1.95 -6.94
C GLN A 276 -11.90 2.18 -5.47
N TRP A 277 -11.30 1.44 -4.54
CA TRP A 277 -11.50 1.67 -3.10
C TRP A 277 -11.04 3.07 -2.70
N GLN A 278 -9.88 3.50 -3.20
CA GLN A 278 -9.33 4.83 -2.92
C GLN A 278 -10.26 5.93 -3.44
N GLU A 279 -10.77 5.81 -4.67
CA GLU A 279 -11.74 6.75 -5.24
C GLU A 279 -13.00 6.83 -4.38
N ASN A 280 -13.61 5.69 -4.03
CA ASN A 280 -14.80 5.62 -3.20
C ASN A 280 -14.60 6.26 -1.80
N ALA A 281 -13.48 5.98 -1.13
CA ALA A 281 -13.19 6.57 0.19
C ALA A 281 -13.02 8.10 0.12
N ASN A 282 -12.37 8.62 -0.94
CA ASN A 282 -12.18 10.07 -1.14
C ASN A 282 -13.44 10.79 -1.67
N LEU A 283 -14.44 10.07 -2.16
CA LEU A 283 -15.77 10.61 -2.47
C LEU A 283 -16.65 10.77 -1.22
N ILE A 284 -16.28 10.16 -0.09
CA ILE A 284 -17.02 10.12 1.17
C ILE A 284 -16.33 10.97 2.27
N GLU A 285 -15.00 11.09 2.24
CA GLU A 285 -14.23 11.96 3.15
C GLU A 285 -14.14 13.41 2.65
N ASP A 286 -14.86 14.33 3.30
CA ASP A 286 -14.70 15.77 3.09
C ASP A 286 -13.31 16.26 3.54
N GLY A 287 -12.39 16.44 2.58
CA GLY A 287 -11.19 17.26 2.77
C GLY A 287 -9.88 16.64 2.28
N THR A 288 -9.03 16.19 3.22
CA THR A 288 -7.65 15.78 2.91
C THR A 288 -7.63 14.36 2.33
N PRO A 289 -6.87 14.05 1.26
CA PRO A 289 -6.95 12.72 0.66
C PRO A 289 -6.48 11.57 1.57
N ILE A 290 -7.03 10.39 1.30
CA ILE A 290 -6.53 9.08 1.72
C ILE A 290 -5.88 8.41 0.50
N SER A 291 -4.66 7.90 0.65
CA SER A 291 -4.03 7.01 -0.33
C SER A 291 -4.13 5.54 0.10
N VAL A 292 -3.98 4.62 -0.83
CA VAL A 292 -3.85 3.18 -0.53
C VAL A 292 -2.67 2.56 -1.28
N GLU A 293 -1.94 1.66 -0.63
CA GLU A 293 -0.86 0.89 -1.26
C GLU A 293 -0.79 -0.55 -0.77
N ASN A 294 -0.46 -1.48 -1.66
CA ASN A 294 0.07 -2.79 -1.29
C ASN A 294 1.39 -3.00 -2.02
N ASN A 295 2.47 -3.02 -1.25
CA ASN A 295 3.84 -3.22 -1.72
C ASN A 295 4.45 -4.53 -1.18
N ILE A 296 3.62 -5.41 -0.62
CA ILE A 296 4.01 -6.64 0.08
C ILE A 296 3.53 -7.88 -0.68
N ASP A 297 2.24 -7.94 -0.99
CA ASP A 297 1.58 -9.13 -1.54
C ASP A 297 0.46 -8.78 -2.54
N LEU A 298 -0.35 -9.78 -2.92
CA LEU A 298 -1.43 -9.65 -3.90
C LEU A 298 -2.83 -9.49 -3.27
N ASP A 299 -2.91 -9.23 -1.96
CA ASP A 299 -4.17 -9.08 -1.24
C ASP A 299 -4.91 -7.77 -1.55
N VAL A 300 -6.23 -7.80 -1.41
CA VAL A 300 -7.16 -6.70 -1.64
C VAL A 300 -7.89 -6.34 -0.33
N LEU A 301 -8.69 -5.28 -0.37
CA LEU A 301 -9.61 -4.95 0.73
C LEU A 301 -10.90 -5.77 0.59
N ASP A 302 -11.55 -6.11 1.70
CA ASP A 302 -12.81 -6.88 1.70
C ASP A 302 -13.88 -6.12 0.88
N PRO A 303 -14.38 -6.66 -0.25
CA PRO A 303 -15.36 -5.97 -1.09
C PRO A 303 -16.73 -5.81 -0.40
N ASN A 304 -16.94 -6.43 0.76
CA ASN A 304 -18.14 -6.27 1.58
C ASN A 304 -18.01 -5.16 2.64
N PHE A 305 -16.81 -4.59 2.83
CA PHE A 305 -16.59 -3.45 3.72
C PHE A 305 -17.07 -2.15 3.07
N ILE A 306 -17.93 -1.41 3.77
CA ILE A 306 -18.57 -0.19 3.29
C ILE A 306 -17.97 1.01 4.03
N TYR A 307 -17.28 1.88 3.29
CA TYR A 307 -16.73 3.11 3.86
C TYR A 307 -17.85 4.09 4.24
N ILE A 308 -17.79 4.66 5.44
CA ILE A 308 -18.75 5.65 5.96
C ILE A 308 -18.02 6.78 6.71
N ASN A 309 -18.65 7.95 6.78
CA ASN A 309 -18.12 9.17 7.44
C ASN A 309 -18.91 9.61 8.70
N GLU A 310 -20.04 8.97 9.01
CA GLU A 310 -20.81 9.15 10.24
C GLU A 310 -21.27 7.79 10.80
N ASN A 311 -21.46 7.71 12.13
CA ASN A 311 -21.92 6.49 12.79
C ASN A 311 -23.36 6.13 12.40
N LEU A 312 -23.59 4.85 12.11
CA LEU A 312 -24.93 4.33 11.79
C LEU A 312 -25.66 3.89 13.07
N ALA A 313 -26.97 4.10 13.15
CA ALA A 313 -27.79 3.60 14.24
C ALA A 313 -28.25 2.15 13.95
N GLY A 314 -27.78 1.20 14.74
CA GLY A 314 -28.21 -0.19 14.68
C GLY A 314 -29.63 -0.42 15.20
N LYS A 315 -30.11 -1.65 15.09
CA LYS A 315 -31.47 -2.04 15.48
C LYS A 315 -31.73 -1.74 16.97
N GLY A 316 -32.68 -0.84 17.24
CA GLY A 316 -33.05 -0.44 18.61
C GLY A 316 -32.21 0.71 19.18
N VAL A 317 -31.27 1.26 18.40
CA VAL A 317 -30.47 2.44 18.77
C VAL A 317 -31.06 3.69 18.10
N THR A 318 -30.99 4.83 18.78
CA THR A 318 -31.42 6.14 18.25
C THR A 318 -30.33 7.16 18.56
N ILE A 319 -29.69 7.69 17.51
CA ILE A 319 -28.69 8.77 17.62
C ILE A 319 -29.45 10.11 17.52
N SER A 320 -29.40 10.94 18.57
CA SER A 320 -30.00 12.28 18.51
C SER A 320 -29.06 13.26 17.83
N ASN A 321 -29.57 13.97 16.82
CA ASN A 321 -28.87 15.07 16.17
C ASN A 321 -29.29 16.46 16.71
N GLU A 322 -30.19 16.53 17.68
CA GLU A 322 -30.67 17.81 18.23
C GLU A 322 -30.14 18.04 19.66
N PRO A 323 -29.11 18.90 19.84
CA PRO A 323 -28.53 19.14 21.16
C PRO A 323 -29.45 19.98 22.04
N PRO A 324 -29.76 19.52 23.27
CA PRO A 324 -30.67 20.21 24.19
C PRO A 324 -30.13 21.54 24.73
N VAL A 325 -28.82 21.77 24.64
CA VAL A 325 -28.15 23.01 25.09
C VAL A 325 -27.03 23.43 24.13
N GLY A 326 -26.82 24.74 24.03
CA GLY A 326 -25.70 25.36 23.32
C GLY A 326 -25.31 26.69 23.95
N CYS A 327 -24.05 27.10 23.79
CA CYS A 327 -23.51 28.28 24.47
C CYS A 327 -23.77 29.60 23.75
N ASP A 328 -23.87 30.68 24.53
CA ASP A 328 -24.23 32.03 24.09
C ASP A 328 -23.06 33.03 24.12
N CYS A 329 -21.82 32.54 24.04
CA CYS A 329 -20.58 33.30 24.29
C CYS A 329 -20.40 34.54 23.38
N SER A 330 -20.83 35.72 23.87
CA SER A 330 -20.87 36.98 23.12
C SER A 330 -19.52 37.47 22.59
N GLU A 331 -18.44 37.24 23.33
CA GLU A 331 -17.07 37.63 22.94
C GLU A 331 -16.27 36.45 22.32
N GLY A 332 -16.98 35.51 21.71
CA GLY A 332 -16.44 34.25 21.20
C GLY A 332 -16.14 33.22 22.30
N CYS A 333 -16.04 31.95 21.90
CA CYS A 333 -15.66 30.87 22.80
C CYS A 333 -14.16 30.94 23.08
N LYS A 334 -13.79 31.16 24.34
CA LYS A 334 -12.41 31.29 24.81
C LYS A 334 -12.27 30.69 26.22
N PRO A 335 -11.07 30.30 26.68
CA PRO A 335 -10.92 29.60 27.97
C PRO A 335 -11.33 30.38 29.24
N SER A 336 -11.60 31.69 29.14
CA SER A 336 -12.20 32.49 30.22
C SER A 336 -13.74 32.61 30.14
N ALA A 337 -14.38 31.98 29.16
CA ALA A 337 -15.83 31.99 28.99
C ALA A 337 -16.49 30.94 29.88
N ASN A 338 -16.94 31.36 31.07
CA ASN A 338 -17.45 30.47 32.12
C ASN A 338 -18.67 29.60 31.75
N ARG A 339 -19.39 29.92 30.65
CA ARG A 339 -20.58 29.18 30.16
C ARG A 339 -20.41 28.59 28.75
N CYS A 340 -19.19 28.30 28.32
CA CYS A 340 -18.95 27.60 27.05
C CYS A 340 -19.13 26.08 27.21
N CYS A 341 -19.63 25.38 26.18
CA CYS A 341 -19.77 23.91 26.13
C CYS A 341 -18.48 23.17 26.50
N ALA A 342 -17.32 23.77 26.18
CA ALA A 342 -15.99 23.31 26.55
C ALA A 342 -15.74 23.09 28.06
N ARG A 343 -16.67 23.51 28.94
CA ARG A 343 -16.61 23.35 30.40
C ARG A 343 -17.57 22.29 30.95
N MET A 344 -18.30 21.55 30.10
CA MET A 344 -19.26 20.53 30.56
C MET A 344 -18.57 19.27 31.14
N ALA A 345 -17.26 19.11 30.96
CA ALA A 345 -16.42 18.12 31.64
C ALA A 345 -15.75 18.69 32.92
N ASP A 346 -16.25 19.80 33.47
CA ASP A 346 -15.64 20.65 34.52
C ASP A 346 -14.20 21.14 34.25
N SER A 347 -13.67 20.83 33.07
CA SER A 347 -12.28 21.03 32.69
C SER A 347 -12.04 22.39 32.00
N TYR A 348 -10.77 22.60 31.63
CA TYR A 348 -10.34 23.73 30.80
C TYR A 348 -10.34 23.30 29.34
N PHE A 349 -10.88 24.12 28.42
CA PHE A 349 -11.02 23.87 26.97
C PHE A 349 -10.08 22.78 26.42
N ALA A 350 -10.61 21.72 25.82
CA ALA A 350 -9.82 20.57 25.35
C ALA A 350 -8.62 20.94 24.45
N TYR A 351 -8.78 22.02 23.66
CA TYR A 351 -7.80 22.47 22.66
C TYR A 351 -7.01 23.71 23.07
N ASN A 352 -5.77 23.80 22.58
CA ASN A 352 -4.96 25.02 22.64
C ASN A 352 -5.07 25.88 21.36
N LYS A 353 -4.39 27.02 21.32
CA LYS A 353 -4.43 28.00 20.20
C LYS A 353 -3.94 27.46 18.84
N ARG A 354 -3.42 26.24 18.77
CA ARG A 354 -3.02 25.54 17.52
C ARG A 354 -3.93 24.35 17.21
N GLU A 355 -5.17 24.36 17.73
CA GLU A 355 -6.18 23.29 17.58
C GLU A 355 -5.77 21.95 18.22
N ARG A 356 -4.68 21.91 18.99
CA ARG A 356 -4.13 20.69 19.58
C ARG A 356 -4.73 20.36 20.93
N LEU A 357 -5.04 19.09 21.11
CA LEU A 357 -5.50 18.53 22.37
C LEU A 357 -4.44 18.71 23.48
N ARG A 358 -4.90 19.00 24.70
CA ARG A 358 -4.05 19.18 25.89
C ARG A 358 -4.58 18.52 27.17
N ILE A 359 -5.74 17.86 27.09
CA ILE A 359 -6.35 17.09 28.17
C ILE A 359 -5.67 15.72 28.32
N ASN A 360 -5.86 15.10 29.48
CA ASN A 360 -5.37 13.76 29.78
C ASN A 360 -6.24 12.68 29.12
N LEU A 361 -5.73 11.46 28.98
CA LEU A 361 -6.57 10.32 28.56
C LEU A 361 -7.71 10.14 29.58
N ARG A 362 -8.88 9.68 29.10
CA ARG A 362 -10.15 9.57 29.86
C ARG A 362 -10.81 10.90 30.27
N GLU A 363 -10.22 12.08 30.00
CA GLU A 363 -10.94 13.35 30.10
C GLU A 363 -11.85 13.57 28.87
N ALA A 364 -13.09 14.00 29.09
CA ALA A 364 -14.09 14.21 28.04
C ALA A 364 -13.85 15.49 27.20
N ILE A 365 -14.18 15.40 25.91
CA ILE A 365 -14.22 16.54 24.98
C ILE A 365 -15.68 16.93 24.71
N TYR A 366 -16.09 18.13 25.09
CA TYR A 366 -17.37 18.71 24.68
C TYR A 366 -17.13 19.85 23.69
N GLU A 367 -17.41 19.61 22.40
CA GLU A 367 -17.33 20.67 21.39
C GLU A 367 -18.53 21.64 21.48
N CYS A 368 -18.44 22.75 20.76
CA CYS A 368 -19.63 23.55 20.45
C CYS A 368 -20.41 22.89 19.32
N ASN A 369 -21.74 23.02 19.36
CA ASN A 369 -22.70 22.22 18.60
C ASN A 369 -23.65 23.11 17.76
N ARG A 370 -24.66 22.55 17.08
CA ARG A 370 -25.57 23.36 16.23
C ARG A 370 -26.38 24.41 17.00
N SER A 371 -26.67 24.16 18.28
CA SER A 371 -27.36 25.10 19.18
C SER A 371 -26.47 26.23 19.74
N CYS A 372 -25.16 26.24 19.44
CA CYS A 372 -24.24 27.28 19.89
C CYS A 372 -24.21 28.50 18.95
N LYS A 373 -24.18 29.72 19.51
CA LYS A 373 -24.13 30.98 18.73
C LYS A 373 -22.78 31.27 18.04
N CYS A 374 -21.78 30.40 18.17
CA CYS A 374 -20.43 30.60 17.63
C CYS A 374 -20.24 29.92 16.26
N SER A 375 -19.54 30.59 15.33
CA SER A 375 -19.26 30.12 13.97
C SER A 375 -18.40 28.84 13.93
N MET A 376 -18.21 28.29 12.72
CA MET A 376 -17.32 27.14 12.49
C MET A 376 -15.85 27.43 12.82
N ASP A 377 -15.42 28.69 12.89
CA ASP A 377 -14.05 29.11 13.29
C ASP A 377 -13.81 29.03 14.80
N CYS A 378 -14.83 28.66 15.58
CA CYS A 378 -14.74 28.51 17.02
C CYS A 378 -13.56 27.59 17.42
N PRO A 379 -12.70 27.98 18.39
CA PRO A 379 -11.58 27.14 18.83
C PRO A 379 -12.01 25.89 19.61
N ASN A 380 -13.32 25.66 19.76
CA ASN A 380 -13.95 24.48 20.36
C ASN A 380 -14.84 23.74 19.34
N ARG A 381 -14.45 23.73 18.06
CA ARG A 381 -15.07 23.01 16.95
C ARG A 381 -13.97 22.35 16.09
N VAL A 382 -13.07 21.59 16.68
CA VAL A 382 -11.88 21.04 15.99
C VAL A 382 -12.22 19.76 15.23
N ILE A 383 -12.92 18.81 15.87
CA ILE A 383 -13.21 17.49 15.29
C ILE A 383 -14.20 17.64 14.12
N GLN A 384 -15.27 18.41 14.32
CA GLN A 384 -16.29 18.72 13.29
C GLN A 384 -15.79 19.57 12.10
N ARG A 385 -14.50 19.95 12.07
CA ARG A 385 -13.86 20.54 10.88
C ARG A 385 -13.14 19.50 10.00
N GLY A 386 -13.30 18.22 10.30
CA GLY A 386 -12.80 17.12 9.50
C GLY A 386 -11.28 16.92 9.58
N ARG A 387 -10.80 15.92 8.85
CA ARG A 387 -9.41 15.47 8.89
C ARG A 387 -8.50 16.37 8.04
N LYS A 388 -7.55 17.04 8.70
CA LYS A 388 -6.54 17.92 8.06
C LYS A 388 -5.24 17.19 7.64
N ASN A 389 -5.14 15.90 7.95
CA ASN A 389 -3.91 15.11 7.80
C ASN A 389 -4.08 14.05 6.71
N ALA A 390 -3.10 13.97 5.81
CA ALA A 390 -3.07 12.95 4.75
C ALA A 390 -2.67 11.60 5.37
N LEU A 391 -3.45 10.57 5.07
CA LEU A 391 -3.28 9.21 5.58
C LEU A 391 -3.09 8.25 4.41
N CYS A 392 -2.34 7.18 4.65
CA CYS A 392 -2.09 6.12 3.70
C CYS A 392 -2.49 4.79 4.34
N LEU A 393 -3.44 4.09 3.74
CA LEU A 393 -3.81 2.71 4.06
C LEU A 393 -2.80 1.78 3.35
N PHE A 394 -1.97 1.07 4.11
CA PHE A 394 -0.89 0.26 3.56
C PHE A 394 -0.95 -1.19 4.05
N LYS A 395 -0.51 -2.13 3.21
CA LYS A 395 -0.31 -3.53 3.64
C LYS A 395 0.95 -3.63 4.50
N THR A 396 0.82 -4.18 5.72
CA THR A 396 1.92 -4.37 6.68
C THR A 396 2.83 -5.52 6.28
N ASN A 397 4.11 -5.47 6.70
CA ASN A 397 5.12 -6.49 6.35
C ASN A 397 5.41 -7.51 7.47
N ASN A 398 4.74 -7.41 8.62
CA ASN A 398 4.88 -8.26 9.81
C ASN A 398 3.75 -9.29 9.97
N GLY A 399 2.74 -9.27 9.08
CA GLY A 399 1.54 -10.09 9.19
C GLY A 399 0.53 -9.54 10.20
N CYS A 400 0.29 -8.22 10.21
CA CYS A 400 -0.87 -7.60 10.85
C CYS A 400 -2.02 -7.31 9.86
N GLY A 401 -1.84 -7.63 8.56
CA GLY A 401 -2.80 -7.31 7.51
C GLY A 401 -2.64 -5.87 7.03
N TRP A 402 -3.74 -5.12 6.98
CA TRP A 402 -3.73 -3.71 6.61
C TRP A 402 -3.39 -2.83 7.82
N GLY A 403 -2.88 -1.61 7.57
CA GLY A 403 -2.52 -0.64 8.60
C GLY A 403 -2.61 0.80 8.07
N VAL A 404 -2.73 1.79 8.96
CA VAL A 404 -2.75 3.22 8.57
C VAL A 404 -1.42 3.87 8.92
N ARG A 405 -0.85 4.67 8.03
CA ARG A 405 0.27 5.58 8.32
C ARG A 405 -0.05 7.01 7.88
N THR A 406 0.80 7.97 8.24
CA THR A 406 0.77 9.32 7.65
C THR A 406 2.01 9.58 6.81
N ASP A 407 1.84 10.24 5.65
CA ASP A 407 2.96 10.64 4.78
C ASP A 407 3.49 12.04 5.15
N LYS A 408 3.04 12.64 6.27
CA LYS A 408 3.44 13.96 6.77
C LYS A 408 3.83 13.90 8.26
N PHE A 409 4.57 14.90 8.74
CA PHE A 409 4.89 15.01 10.17
C PHE A 409 3.68 15.55 10.95
N MET A 410 3.27 14.86 12.00
CA MET A 410 2.22 15.27 12.93
C MET A 410 2.84 15.61 14.29
N CYS A 411 2.30 16.62 14.97
CA CYS A 411 2.70 17.01 16.32
C CYS A 411 1.77 16.37 17.37
N LYS A 412 2.29 16.15 18.58
CA LYS A 412 1.46 15.79 19.76
C LYS A 412 0.20 16.67 19.86
N GLY A 413 -0.94 16.02 20.03
CA GLY A 413 -2.27 16.62 20.18
C GLY A 413 -2.94 16.99 18.86
N ASP A 414 -2.33 16.74 17.69
CA ASP A 414 -3.03 16.87 16.41
C ASP A 414 -4.12 15.79 16.30
N TYR A 415 -5.30 16.18 15.78
CA TYR A 415 -6.44 15.29 15.47
C TYR A 415 -6.13 14.42 14.24
N VAL A 416 -6.57 13.15 14.27
CA VAL A 416 -6.33 12.17 13.21
C VAL A 416 -7.62 11.85 12.46
N CYS A 417 -8.53 11.12 13.09
CA CYS A 417 -9.83 10.69 12.58
C CYS A 417 -10.70 10.21 13.77
N GLU A 418 -11.97 9.94 13.51
CA GLU A 418 -12.82 9.19 14.44
C GLU A 418 -12.64 7.67 14.28
N TYR A 419 -13.09 6.90 15.26
CA TYR A 419 -13.45 5.49 15.07
C TYR A 419 -14.96 5.42 14.79
N ILE A 420 -15.34 4.94 13.60
CA ILE A 420 -16.71 4.98 13.09
C ILE A 420 -17.19 3.58 12.74
N GLY A 421 -18.47 3.29 13.01
CA GLY A 421 -19.15 2.04 12.65
C GLY A 421 -20.66 2.05 12.88
N GLU A 422 -21.27 0.86 13.01
CA GLU A 422 -22.66 0.71 13.46
C GLU A 422 -22.70 0.75 14.99
N ILE A 423 -23.41 1.72 15.59
CA ILE A 423 -23.70 1.72 17.03
C ILE A 423 -24.81 0.71 17.28
N ILE A 424 -24.47 -0.40 17.93
CA ILE A 424 -25.36 -1.48 18.35
C ILE A 424 -25.50 -1.51 19.87
N THR A 425 -26.45 -2.27 20.39
CA THR A 425 -26.54 -2.53 21.85
C THR A 425 -25.57 -3.63 22.26
N VAL A 426 -25.19 -3.67 23.54
CA VAL A 426 -24.25 -4.68 24.06
C VAL A 426 -24.77 -6.12 23.90
N GLU A 427 -26.09 -6.34 23.86
CA GLU A 427 -26.67 -7.67 23.59
C GLU A 427 -26.41 -8.13 22.14
N GLU A 428 -26.65 -7.25 21.16
CA GLU A 428 -26.33 -7.51 19.74
C GLU A 428 -24.81 -7.66 19.56
N ALA A 429 -23.99 -6.84 20.24
CA ALA A 429 -22.54 -6.97 20.24
C ALA A 429 -22.09 -8.34 20.77
N ASN A 430 -22.69 -8.83 21.86
CA ASN A 430 -22.43 -10.17 22.40
C ASN A 430 -22.93 -11.32 21.50
N GLU A 431 -23.93 -11.09 20.64
CA GLU A 431 -24.35 -12.05 19.61
C GLU A 431 -23.47 -12.01 18.36
N ARG A 432 -22.84 -10.87 18.06
CA ARG A 432 -21.85 -10.71 16.98
C ARG A 432 -20.46 -11.22 17.38
N GLY A 433 -19.99 -10.90 18.59
CA GLY A 433 -18.71 -11.31 19.16
C GLY A 433 -18.46 -12.81 19.02
N LYS A 434 -19.42 -13.65 19.46
CA LYS A 434 -19.37 -15.12 19.32
C LYS A 434 -19.15 -15.63 17.88
N ARG A 435 -19.45 -14.83 16.86
CA ARG A 435 -19.21 -15.12 15.43
C ARG A 435 -17.93 -14.46 14.90
N TYR A 436 -17.42 -13.44 15.59
CA TYR A 436 -16.20 -12.70 15.26
C TYR A 436 -14.97 -13.32 15.92
N ASP A 437 -15.08 -13.81 17.16
CA ASP A 437 -14.03 -14.55 17.88
C ASP A 437 -13.56 -15.76 17.07
N ALA A 438 -14.53 -16.53 16.54
CA ALA A 438 -14.32 -17.70 15.68
C ALA A 438 -13.68 -17.38 14.31
N ILE A 439 -13.43 -16.10 14.01
CA ILE A 439 -12.82 -15.61 12.75
C ILE A 439 -11.76 -14.51 13.06
N GLY A 440 -11.31 -14.37 14.32
CA GLY A 440 -10.30 -13.39 14.74
C GLY A 440 -10.63 -11.92 14.44
N ARG A 441 -11.91 -11.56 14.34
CA ARG A 441 -12.37 -10.19 13.99
C ARG A 441 -12.48 -9.31 15.24
N THR A 442 -11.81 -8.15 15.24
CA THR A 442 -11.54 -7.35 16.45
C THR A 442 -12.01 -5.89 16.29
N TYR A 443 -13.29 -5.71 15.93
CA TYR A 443 -13.87 -4.41 15.54
C TYR A 443 -15.03 -3.92 16.43
N LEU A 444 -15.27 -4.59 17.56
CA LEU A 444 -16.21 -4.15 18.57
C LEU A 444 -15.47 -3.20 19.53
N PHE A 445 -15.97 -1.97 19.68
CA PHE A 445 -15.44 -0.97 20.59
C PHE A 445 -16.56 -0.49 21.52
N ASP A 446 -16.51 -0.95 22.78
CA ASP A 446 -17.51 -0.61 23.78
C ASP A 446 -17.45 0.86 24.22
N LEU A 447 -18.62 1.47 24.45
CA LEU A 447 -18.73 2.88 24.84
C LEU A 447 -18.74 3.02 26.37
N ASP A 448 -17.65 2.56 27.00
CA ASP A 448 -17.45 2.37 28.45
C ASP A 448 -17.21 3.67 29.27
N TYR A 449 -17.34 4.85 28.66
CA TYR A 449 -16.98 6.13 29.31
C TYR A 449 -17.74 6.39 30.62
N ASP A 450 -19.03 6.07 30.67
CA ASP A 450 -19.84 6.20 31.91
C ASP A 450 -19.60 5.01 32.84
N THR A 451 -18.50 5.03 33.59
CA THR A 451 -18.18 4.01 34.61
C THR A 451 -19.10 4.06 35.83
N SER A 452 -20.18 4.86 35.84
CA SER A 452 -21.16 4.92 36.92
C SER A 452 -22.35 3.99 36.72
N SER A 453 -22.53 3.42 35.52
CA SER A 453 -23.60 2.47 35.22
C SER A 453 -23.25 1.55 34.04
N GLU A 454 -24.04 0.51 33.80
CA GLU A 454 -23.73 -0.51 32.78
C GLU A 454 -23.57 0.08 31.37
N THR A 455 -22.51 -0.35 30.67
CA THR A 455 -22.27 -0.04 29.25
C THR A 455 -23.45 -0.52 28.42
N LYS A 456 -24.01 0.36 27.59
CA LYS A 456 -25.26 0.11 26.85
C LYS A 456 -25.05 -0.08 25.35
N TYR A 457 -23.96 0.45 24.81
CA TYR A 457 -23.72 0.57 23.38
C TYR A 457 -22.27 0.22 23.02
N THR A 458 -22.11 -0.32 21.82
CA THR A 458 -20.84 -0.74 21.22
C THR A 458 -20.79 -0.23 19.78
N ILE A 459 -19.65 0.27 19.31
CA ILE A 459 -19.42 0.52 17.89
C ILE A 459 -18.91 -0.78 17.26
N ASP A 460 -19.60 -1.28 16.23
CA ASP A 460 -19.14 -2.38 15.39
C ASP A 460 -18.67 -1.84 14.03
N ALA A 461 -17.35 -1.88 13.80
CA ALA A 461 -16.76 -1.49 12.52
C ALA A 461 -16.62 -2.66 11.50
N ALA A 462 -17.05 -3.88 11.83
CA ALA A 462 -16.70 -5.09 11.07
C ALA A 462 -17.26 -5.17 9.64
N GLN A 463 -18.25 -4.35 9.30
CA GLN A 463 -18.82 -4.21 7.96
C GLN A 463 -18.88 -2.75 7.48
N TYR A 464 -19.17 -1.82 8.37
CA TYR A 464 -19.26 -0.39 8.06
C TYR A 464 -18.23 0.35 8.90
N GLY A 465 -17.39 1.19 8.30
CA GLY A 465 -16.48 2.02 9.07
C GLY A 465 -15.72 3.04 8.24
N ASN A 466 -14.85 3.82 8.89
CA ASN A 466 -13.95 4.76 8.22
C ASN A 466 -12.50 4.25 8.25
N ILE A 467 -11.53 5.11 7.92
CA ILE A 467 -10.09 4.80 8.02
C ILE A 467 -9.64 4.36 9.43
N GLY A 468 -10.37 4.70 10.49
CA GLY A 468 -10.14 4.27 11.87
C GLY A 468 -10.21 2.76 12.08
N HIS A 469 -10.99 2.05 11.26
CA HIS A 469 -11.09 0.58 11.22
C HIS A 469 -9.74 -0.13 11.01
N PHE A 470 -8.83 0.52 10.27
CA PHE A 470 -7.54 -0.07 9.86
C PHE A 470 -6.37 0.31 10.77
N VAL A 471 -6.62 0.96 11.92
CA VAL A 471 -5.56 1.44 12.83
C VAL A 471 -5.14 0.32 13.78
N ASN A 472 -3.94 -0.23 13.57
CA ASN A 472 -3.45 -1.42 14.27
C ASN A 472 -3.16 -1.20 15.78
N HIS A 473 -3.09 -2.31 16.50
CA HIS A 473 -2.67 -2.32 17.90
C HIS A 473 -1.16 -2.08 18.08
N SER A 474 -0.79 -1.28 19.08
CA SER A 474 0.56 -1.27 19.67
C SER A 474 0.53 -1.19 21.20
N CYS A 475 1.48 -1.89 21.85
CA CYS A 475 1.74 -1.74 23.30
C CYS A 475 2.63 -0.52 23.62
N ASP A 476 3.15 0.17 22.61
CA ASP A 476 3.77 1.51 22.69
C ASP A 476 3.11 2.40 21.62
N PRO A 477 1.83 2.79 21.82
CA PRO A 477 1.03 3.44 20.80
C PRO A 477 1.44 4.90 20.57
N ASN A 478 1.11 5.43 19.40
CA ASN A 478 1.26 6.86 19.10
C ASN A 478 -0.08 7.62 19.03
N LEU A 479 -1.21 6.90 19.06
CA LEU A 479 -2.56 7.44 19.21
C LEU A 479 -3.18 7.05 20.57
N GLY A 480 -4.03 7.94 21.08
CA GLY A 480 -4.96 7.65 22.17
C GLY A 480 -6.38 7.93 21.73
N VAL A 481 -7.34 7.22 22.30
CA VAL A 481 -8.77 7.43 22.06
C VAL A 481 -9.31 8.42 23.07
N TYR A 482 -10.17 9.33 22.61
CA TYR A 482 -10.82 10.34 23.43
C TYR A 482 -12.31 10.38 23.12
N SER A 483 -13.12 10.21 24.17
CA SER A 483 -14.57 10.28 24.11
C SER A 483 -15.01 11.74 23.95
N PHE A 484 -15.89 12.01 22.99
CA PHE A 484 -16.36 13.35 22.69
C PHE A 484 -17.84 13.42 22.30
N TRP A 485 -18.40 14.61 22.50
CA TRP A 485 -19.80 14.94 22.25
C TRP A 485 -19.92 16.28 21.52
N ILE A 486 -20.94 16.38 20.66
CA ILE A 486 -21.24 17.58 19.88
C ILE A 486 -22.75 17.83 19.92
N ASP A 487 -23.49 17.27 18.96
CA ASP A 487 -24.95 17.41 18.86
C ASP A 487 -25.67 16.36 19.74
N ASN A 488 -25.27 15.08 19.67
CA ASN A 488 -25.65 14.13 20.71
C ASN A 488 -24.89 14.44 22.01
N LEU A 489 -25.61 14.57 23.13
CA LEU A 489 -25.07 14.80 24.47
C LEU A 489 -25.40 13.65 25.45
N ASP A 490 -25.89 12.50 24.98
CA ASP A 490 -26.03 11.29 25.81
C ASP A 490 -24.65 10.78 26.24
N ILE A 491 -24.39 10.79 27.55
CA ILE A 491 -23.12 10.34 28.15
C ILE A 491 -22.83 8.86 27.86
N LYS A 492 -23.85 8.04 27.60
CA LYS A 492 -23.71 6.62 27.22
C LYS A 492 -23.39 6.41 25.74
N MET A 493 -23.41 7.45 24.91
CA MET A 493 -23.19 7.37 23.47
C MET A 493 -22.14 8.39 22.98
N PRO A 494 -20.92 8.40 23.54
CA PRO A 494 -19.80 9.19 23.01
C PRO A 494 -19.47 8.80 21.57
N ARG A 495 -18.99 9.78 20.80
CA ARG A 495 -18.16 9.51 19.62
C ARG A 495 -16.71 9.33 20.08
N LEU A 496 -15.91 8.57 19.33
CA LEU A 496 -14.52 8.24 19.68
C LEU A 496 -13.57 8.89 18.68
N ALA A 497 -12.63 9.72 19.16
CA ALA A 497 -11.64 10.41 18.32
C ALA A 497 -10.21 10.00 18.64
N PHE A 498 -9.41 9.75 17.60
CA PHE A 498 -7.98 9.52 17.71
C PHE A 498 -7.21 10.84 17.73
N PHE A 499 -6.38 11.01 18.76
CA PHE A 499 -5.41 12.11 18.87
C PHE A 499 -4.01 11.58 19.14
N THR A 500 -3.01 12.30 18.64
CA THR A 500 -1.60 11.89 18.74
C THR A 500 -1.01 12.11 20.15
N LEU A 501 -0.52 11.05 20.78
CA LEU A 501 0.07 11.07 22.13
C LEU A 501 1.47 11.71 22.17
N ARG A 502 2.16 11.68 21.03
CA ARG A 502 3.49 12.23 20.76
C ARG A 502 3.54 12.74 19.32
N SER A 503 4.62 13.41 18.93
CA SER A 503 4.84 13.69 17.50
C SER A 503 5.13 12.40 16.73
N ILE A 504 4.68 12.36 15.47
CA ILE A 504 4.71 11.20 14.56
C ILE A 504 5.42 11.63 13.28
N LYS A 505 6.28 10.77 12.73
CA LYS A 505 7.03 11.05 11.50
C LYS A 505 6.23 10.68 10.25
N ALA A 506 6.57 11.32 9.13
CA ALA A 506 6.16 10.83 7.82
C ALA A 506 6.67 9.40 7.60
N GLY A 507 5.81 8.51 7.11
CA GLY A 507 6.06 7.08 6.94
C GLY A 507 5.89 6.24 8.22
N GLU A 508 5.47 6.81 9.34
CA GLU A 508 5.26 6.09 10.60
C GLU A 508 3.81 5.56 10.70
N GLU A 509 3.67 4.27 11.02
CA GLU A 509 2.37 3.62 11.27
C GLU A 509 1.67 4.22 12.49
N LEU A 510 0.36 4.41 12.37
CA LEU A 510 -0.53 4.89 13.41
C LEU A 510 -1.11 3.71 14.18
N SER A 511 -1.04 3.77 15.51
CA SER A 511 -1.48 2.66 16.37
C SER A 511 -1.97 3.13 17.74
N PHE A 512 -2.95 2.40 18.28
CA PHE A 512 -3.51 2.61 19.63
C PHE A 512 -3.44 1.34 20.48
N ASP A 513 -3.69 1.46 21.79
CA ASP A 513 -3.82 0.28 22.65
C ASP A 513 -5.28 -0.20 22.65
N TYR A 514 -5.50 -1.45 22.24
CA TYR A 514 -6.84 -2.06 22.15
C TYR A 514 -7.43 -2.37 23.53
N ILE A 515 -6.59 -2.64 24.54
CA ILE A 515 -7.04 -2.95 25.92
C ILE A 515 -7.12 -1.67 26.78
N GLN A 516 -6.33 -0.64 26.44
CA GLN A 516 -6.40 0.74 26.96
C GLN A 516 -6.59 0.94 28.49
N ASN A 517 -6.05 0.02 29.29
CA ASN A 517 -6.24 -0.07 30.73
C ASN A 517 -7.72 -0.20 31.15
N SER A 518 -8.49 -1.09 30.52
CA SER A 518 -9.67 -1.68 31.19
C SER A 518 -9.27 -2.11 32.62
N PRO A 519 -10.13 -1.88 33.64
CA PRO A 519 -9.90 -2.38 35.00
C PRO A 519 -9.79 -3.92 35.05
N ASP A 520 -10.39 -4.59 34.08
CA ASP A 520 -10.73 -6.01 34.05
C ASP A 520 -9.63 -6.86 33.37
N LEU A 521 -8.39 -6.36 33.41
CA LEU A 521 -7.18 -7.08 32.97
C LEU A 521 -7.03 -8.44 33.67
N ASP A 522 -7.53 -8.57 34.89
CA ASP A 522 -7.52 -9.81 35.67
C ASP A 522 -8.42 -10.90 35.05
N ASP A 523 -9.47 -10.54 34.30
CA ASP A 523 -10.32 -11.53 33.59
C ASP A 523 -9.65 -12.06 32.32
N TYR A 524 -8.82 -11.25 31.63
CA TYR A 524 -8.05 -11.69 30.45
C TYR A 524 -6.91 -12.68 30.80
N GLU A 525 -6.41 -12.69 32.04
CA GLU A 525 -5.56 -13.81 32.52
C GLU A 525 -6.37 -15.10 32.71
N ASN A 526 -7.68 -15.00 33.01
CA ASN A 526 -8.56 -16.13 33.31
C ASN A 526 -9.34 -16.69 32.11
N LEU A 527 -9.31 -16.05 30.93
CA LEU A 527 -9.76 -16.69 29.71
C LEU A 527 -8.99 -17.99 29.48
N SER A 528 -9.74 -19.08 29.32
CA SER A 528 -9.23 -20.43 29.01
C SER A 528 -8.37 -20.46 27.74
N ASN A 529 -7.70 -21.59 27.47
CA ASN A 529 -6.78 -21.80 26.33
C ASN A 529 -7.41 -21.72 24.92
N ALA A 530 -8.51 -20.99 24.74
CA ALA A 530 -8.89 -20.41 23.46
C ALA A 530 -7.74 -19.57 22.86
N GLU A 531 -7.74 -19.40 21.55
CA GLU A 531 -6.55 -19.00 20.78
C GLU A 531 -6.07 -17.56 21.08
N LYS A 532 -5.16 -17.39 22.05
CA LYS A 532 -4.56 -16.08 22.40
C LYS A 532 -3.81 -15.48 21.21
N ILE A 533 -4.37 -14.44 20.60
CA ILE A 533 -3.87 -13.86 19.35
C ILE A 533 -2.51 -13.20 19.61
N THR A 534 -1.48 -13.61 18.86
CA THR A 534 -0.10 -13.16 19.09
C THR A 534 0.13 -11.71 18.63
N CYS A 535 0.56 -10.85 19.55
CA CYS A 535 0.84 -9.44 19.28
C CYS A 535 2.18 -9.23 18.54
N ARG A 536 2.10 -8.64 17.33
CA ARG A 536 3.24 -8.43 16.41
C ARG A 536 3.68 -6.97 16.26
N CYS A 537 3.26 -6.08 17.17
CA CYS A 537 3.48 -4.63 17.12
C CYS A 537 4.97 -4.16 17.19
N GLY A 538 5.92 -5.06 17.41
CA GLY A 538 7.36 -4.74 17.47
C GLY A 538 7.83 -3.92 18.69
N ALA A 539 6.92 -3.44 19.55
CA ALA A 539 7.24 -2.66 20.73
C ALA A 539 8.15 -3.42 21.71
N LYS A 540 9.08 -2.70 22.36
CA LYS A 540 10.05 -3.31 23.31
C LYS A 540 9.40 -3.88 24.56
N ASN A 541 8.28 -3.27 24.97
CA ASN A 541 7.39 -3.63 26.05
C ASN A 541 6.14 -4.40 25.55
N CYS A 542 6.20 -5.00 24.36
CA CYS A 542 5.09 -5.78 23.79
C CYS A 542 4.64 -6.92 24.72
N ARG A 543 3.34 -6.94 25.04
CA ARG A 543 2.65 -7.92 25.92
C ARG A 543 2.58 -9.35 25.35
N LYS A 544 3.02 -9.56 24.11
CA LYS A 544 3.02 -10.84 23.35
C LYS A 544 1.63 -11.37 22.96
N VAL A 545 0.58 -11.03 23.71
CA VAL A 545 -0.82 -11.24 23.32
C VAL A 545 -1.50 -9.91 23.00
N LEU A 546 -2.51 -9.94 22.13
CA LEU A 546 -3.43 -8.83 21.88
C LEU A 546 -4.60 -8.81 22.87
N PHE A 547 -5.03 -10.00 23.24
CA PHE A 547 -6.09 -10.36 24.19
C PHE A 547 -5.63 -11.66 24.88
#